data_AF-A0A849QV28-F1
#
_entry.id   AF-A0A849QV28-F1
#
_cell.length_a   1.000
_cell.length_b   1.000
_cell.length_c   1.000
_cell.angle_alpha   90.00
_cell.angle_beta   90.00
_cell.angle_gamma   90.00
#
_symmetry.space_group_name_H-M   'P 1'
#
loop_
_entity.id
_entity.type
_entity.pdbx_description
1 polymer ?
#
loop_
_entity_poly.entity_id
_entity_poly.type
_entity_poly.pdbx_seq_one_letter_code
_entity_poly.pdbx_strand_id
1 'polypeptide(L)'
;ARHGAKSDSKHFTGYKANIMKSDDGFVTNIIGTAGNTYDGNVLLPLVNEKTENSSKPPKIRGDTHYGSAENRFQMLERGITVVAPIQKDFNPTGLLSQDKFVVDKTGVTCPAGNRTMISNYNEKEGTTIFYFKKEICNHCSLKDQCTKQEGRTITIGKHHDLVMEAKEYNKTQDFKDDMKERAHIEPKNAEMKRFHGMARARYWGVTKVNVQFIITAIAVNVKRLANVIDSVCYLKKC
;
A
#
# COMPACT_ATOMS: atom_id res chain seq x y z
N ALA A 1 -6.91 -1.22 24.44
CA ALA A 1 -7.19 -0.34 23.29
C ALA A 1 -6.16 0.78 23.27
N ARG A 2 -5.83 1.33 22.09
CA ARG A 2 -4.93 2.48 21.95
C ARG A 2 -5.60 3.55 21.09
N HIS A 3 -5.21 4.80 21.28
CA HIS A 3 -5.67 5.91 20.45
C HIS A 3 -5.10 5.77 19.04
N GLY A 4 -5.94 5.92 18.04
CA GLY A 4 -5.59 6.03 16.63
C GLY A 4 -6.33 7.20 16.01
N ALA A 5 -5.90 7.62 14.83
CA ALA A 5 -6.57 8.63 14.04
C ALA A 5 -6.97 8.01 12.69
N LYS A 6 -8.21 8.25 12.26
CA LYS A 6 -8.65 8.01 10.87
C LYS A 6 -8.37 9.21 9.97
N SER A 7 -8.30 10.40 10.57
CA SER A 7 -7.91 11.69 9.99
C SER A 7 -7.53 12.62 11.14
N ASP A 8 -6.91 13.76 10.85
CA ASP A 8 -6.52 14.78 11.86
C ASP A 8 -7.71 15.21 12.75
N SER A 9 -8.94 15.11 12.23
CA SER A 9 -10.18 15.44 12.93
C SER A 9 -10.92 14.24 13.55
N LYS A 10 -10.55 12.99 13.25
CA LYS A 10 -11.28 11.79 13.71
C LYS A 10 -10.36 10.83 14.45
N HIS A 11 -10.25 11.10 15.75
CA HIS A 11 -9.60 10.20 16.70
C HIS A 11 -10.55 9.08 17.10
N PHE A 12 -10.03 7.87 17.29
CA PHE A 12 -10.76 6.76 17.87
C PHE A 12 -9.87 6.03 18.87
N THR A 13 -10.47 5.50 19.93
CA THR A 13 -9.78 4.62 20.87
C THR A 13 -10.25 3.21 20.62
N GLY A 14 -9.39 2.34 20.10
CA GLY A 14 -9.85 1.02 19.71
C GLY A 14 -8.79 0.12 19.12
N TYR A 15 -9.27 -0.76 18.25
CA TYR A 15 -8.53 -1.76 17.51
C TYR A 15 -8.80 -1.57 16.02
N LYS A 16 -7.83 -1.89 15.18
CA LYS A 16 -7.99 -1.93 13.73
C LYS A 16 -8.11 -3.39 13.29
N ALA A 17 -8.91 -3.63 12.26
CA ALA A 17 -8.95 -4.92 11.59
C ALA A 17 -8.43 -4.76 10.18
N ASN A 18 -7.46 -5.60 9.83
CA ASN A 18 -6.86 -5.70 8.51
C ASN A 18 -7.43 -6.96 7.86
N ILE A 19 -8.05 -6.83 6.70
CA ILE A 19 -8.92 -7.87 6.13
C ILE A 19 -8.49 -8.14 4.70
N MET A 20 -8.38 -9.42 4.35
CA MET A 20 -8.24 -9.87 2.97
C MET A 20 -9.56 -10.47 2.49
N LYS A 21 -9.97 -10.12 1.27
CA LYS A 21 -11.16 -10.65 0.61
C LYS A 21 -10.78 -11.30 -0.73
N SER A 22 -11.44 -12.37 -1.12
CA SER A 22 -11.41 -12.89 -2.50
C SER A 22 -12.35 -12.09 -3.40
N ASP A 23 -12.24 -12.28 -4.71
CA ASP A 23 -13.10 -11.60 -5.68
C ASP A 23 -14.56 -12.05 -5.53
N ASP A 24 -14.79 -13.32 -5.23
CA ASP A 24 -16.12 -13.89 -4.93
C ASP A 24 -16.77 -13.35 -3.64
N GLY A 25 -16.02 -12.58 -2.85
CA GLY A 25 -16.52 -11.86 -1.69
C GLY A 25 -16.36 -12.57 -0.35
N PHE A 26 -15.56 -13.65 -0.29
CA PHE A 26 -15.22 -14.32 0.96
C PHE A 26 -14.06 -13.61 1.66
N VAL A 27 -14.14 -13.47 2.97
CA VAL A 27 -13.00 -13.05 3.81
C VAL A 27 -12.02 -14.22 3.87
N THR A 28 -10.79 -14.02 3.41
CA THR A 28 -9.77 -15.07 3.35
C THR A 28 -8.74 -14.97 4.47
N ASN A 29 -8.56 -13.79 5.07
CA ASN A 29 -7.78 -13.61 6.29
C ASN A 29 -8.21 -12.34 7.02
N ILE A 30 -8.01 -12.28 8.35
CA ILE A 30 -8.29 -11.12 9.18
C ILE A 30 -7.33 -11.06 10.39
N ILE A 31 -6.66 -9.91 10.56
CA ILE A 31 -5.80 -9.64 11.72
C ILE A 31 -6.25 -8.37 12.45
N GLY A 32 -6.50 -8.50 13.74
CA GLY A 32 -6.72 -7.42 14.68
C GLY A 32 -5.41 -6.82 15.19
N THR A 33 -5.30 -5.49 15.14
CA THR A 33 -4.15 -4.72 15.64
C THR A 33 -4.60 -3.59 16.56
N ALA A 34 -3.66 -3.00 17.30
CA ALA A 34 -3.97 -1.83 18.13
C ALA A 34 -4.29 -0.61 17.25
N GLY A 35 -5.08 0.33 17.77
CA GLY A 35 -5.49 1.53 17.03
C GLY A 35 -4.35 2.38 16.47
N ASN A 36 -3.17 2.32 17.08
CA ASN A 36 -1.97 3.08 16.70
C ASN A 36 -1.02 2.31 15.75
N THR A 37 -1.34 1.08 15.34
CA THR A 37 -0.50 0.32 14.42
C THR A 37 -0.55 0.94 13.02
N TYR A 38 0.63 1.12 12.40
CA TYR A 38 0.75 1.57 11.02
C TYR A 38 0.35 0.45 10.06
N ASP A 39 -0.63 0.72 9.19
CA ASP A 39 -1.29 -0.31 8.38
C ASP A 39 -0.32 -0.94 7.36
N GLY A 40 0.65 -0.17 6.85
CA GLY A 40 1.66 -0.67 5.93
C GLY A 40 2.49 -1.84 6.49
N ASN A 41 2.72 -1.89 7.80
CA ASN A 41 3.48 -2.96 8.45
C ASN A 41 2.66 -4.26 8.63
N VAL A 42 1.34 -4.20 8.43
CA VAL A 42 0.44 -5.34 8.67
C VAL A 42 0.26 -6.21 7.42
N LEU A 43 0.58 -5.70 6.23
CA LEU A 43 0.44 -6.46 4.98
C LEU A 43 1.23 -7.77 5.04
N LEU A 44 2.50 -7.69 5.44
CA LEU A 44 3.40 -8.84 5.42
C LEU A 44 2.93 -9.97 6.37
N PRO A 45 2.63 -9.71 7.66
CA PRO A 45 2.01 -10.70 8.54
C PRO A 45 0.70 -11.29 7.98
N LEU A 46 -0.17 -10.43 7.44
CA LEU A 46 -1.48 -10.84 6.92
C LEU A 46 -1.37 -11.78 5.72
N VAL A 47 -0.39 -11.57 4.86
CA VAL A 47 -0.14 -12.41 3.68
C VAL A 47 0.58 -13.69 4.04
N ASN A 48 1.55 -13.64 4.95
CA ASN A 48 2.27 -14.84 5.41
C ASN A 48 1.29 -15.82 6.07
N GLU A 49 0.48 -15.35 7.03
CA GLU A 49 -0.53 -16.20 7.71
C GLU A 49 -1.53 -16.79 6.71
N LYS A 50 -1.96 -16.03 5.70
CA LYS A 50 -2.84 -16.58 4.64
C LYS A 50 -2.15 -17.67 3.83
N THR A 51 -0.89 -17.45 3.46
CA THR A 51 -0.12 -18.36 2.61
C THR A 51 0.21 -19.65 3.34
N GLU A 52 0.50 -19.57 4.64
CA GLU A 52 0.75 -20.73 5.51
C GLU A 52 -0.51 -21.58 5.73
N ASN A 53 -1.66 -20.95 5.91
CA ASN A 53 -2.90 -21.65 6.24
C ASN A 53 -3.77 -22.05 5.03
N SER A 54 -3.48 -21.52 3.85
CA SER A 54 -4.36 -21.68 2.68
C SER A 54 -3.59 -21.52 1.37
N SER A 55 -4.00 -20.57 0.54
CA SER A 55 -3.47 -20.35 -0.80
C SER A 55 -2.76 -19.02 -0.91
N LYS A 56 -1.69 -19.04 -1.68
CA LYS A 56 -0.94 -17.86 -2.08
C LYS A 56 -1.73 -17.09 -3.16
N PRO A 57 -2.14 -15.84 -2.93
CA PRO A 57 -2.77 -15.04 -3.97
C PRO A 57 -1.72 -14.59 -5.01
N PRO A 58 -2.03 -14.59 -6.32
CA PRO A 58 -1.10 -14.07 -7.33
C PRO A 58 -0.99 -12.54 -7.27
N LYS A 59 -2.05 -11.87 -6.80
CA LYS A 59 -2.18 -10.42 -6.78
C LYS A 59 -2.96 -9.96 -5.56
N ILE A 60 -2.55 -8.84 -4.97
CA ILE A 60 -3.22 -8.18 -3.84
C ILE A 60 -3.53 -6.74 -4.23
N ARG A 61 -4.77 -6.33 -4.01
CA ARG A 61 -5.23 -4.95 -4.20
C ARG A 61 -5.42 -4.30 -2.83
N GLY A 62 -4.75 -3.18 -2.60
CA GLY A 62 -4.77 -2.49 -1.31
C GLY A 62 -4.83 -0.97 -1.44
N ASP A 63 -5.04 -0.32 -0.31
CA ASP A 63 -4.93 1.12 -0.19
C ASP A 63 -3.48 1.59 -0.32
N THR A 64 -3.32 2.90 -0.50
CA THR A 64 -2.04 3.57 -0.67
C THR A 64 -1.01 3.21 0.39
N HIS A 65 -1.42 3.04 1.66
CA HIS A 65 -0.52 2.69 2.76
C HIS A 65 0.13 1.31 2.62
N TYR A 66 -0.49 0.40 1.87
CA TYR A 66 0.07 -0.92 1.57
C TYR A 66 1.05 -0.90 0.40
N GLY A 67 1.10 0.19 -0.38
CA GLY A 67 1.88 0.32 -1.60
C GLY A 67 3.31 0.83 -1.44
N SER A 68 3.92 0.71 -0.25
CA SER A 68 5.29 1.14 -0.01
C SER A 68 6.30 0.34 -0.85
N ALA A 69 7.47 0.93 -1.11
CA ALA A 69 8.52 0.27 -1.88
C ALA A 69 8.96 -1.07 -1.24
N GLU A 70 9.10 -1.08 0.09
CA GLU A 70 9.42 -2.28 0.86
C GLU A 70 8.33 -3.35 0.75
N ASN A 71 7.04 -2.98 0.86
CA ASN A 71 5.96 -3.94 0.71
C ASN A 71 5.92 -4.55 -0.70
N ARG A 72 6.17 -3.74 -1.73
CA ARG A 72 6.25 -4.24 -3.11
C ARG A 72 7.39 -5.24 -3.26
N PHE A 73 8.56 -4.93 -2.71
CA PHE A 73 9.71 -5.82 -2.72
C PHE A 73 9.43 -7.15 -1.99
N GLN A 74 8.98 -7.08 -0.74
CA GLN A 74 8.67 -8.26 0.08
C GLN A 74 7.60 -9.16 -0.57
N MET A 75 6.60 -8.58 -1.23
CA MET A 75 5.58 -9.35 -1.95
C MET A 75 6.12 -9.92 -3.26
N LEU A 76 6.97 -9.19 -3.98
CA LEU A 76 7.62 -9.68 -5.19
C LEU A 76 8.56 -10.86 -4.91
N GLU A 77 9.33 -10.83 -3.82
CA GLU A 77 10.12 -11.99 -3.35
C GLU A 77 9.25 -13.21 -3.10
N ARG A 78 8.02 -12.98 -2.65
CA ARG A 78 7.01 -14.02 -2.49
C ARG A 78 6.28 -14.35 -3.77
N GLY A 79 6.57 -13.73 -4.92
CA GLY A 79 5.87 -13.91 -6.19
C GLY A 79 4.41 -13.45 -6.16
N ILE A 80 4.12 -12.36 -5.45
CA ILE A 80 2.80 -11.74 -5.30
C ILE A 80 2.87 -10.30 -5.81
N THR A 81 1.96 -9.91 -6.70
CA THR A 81 1.90 -8.53 -7.20
C THR A 81 1.08 -7.64 -6.28
N VAL A 82 1.60 -6.47 -5.88
CA VAL A 82 0.87 -5.47 -5.09
C VAL A 82 0.35 -4.37 -5.99
N VAL A 83 -0.97 -4.22 -6.03
CA VAL A 83 -1.66 -3.11 -6.68
C VAL A 83 -2.20 -2.17 -5.62
N ALA A 84 -1.57 -1.01 -5.51
CA ALA A 84 -1.96 0.03 -4.58
C ALA A 84 -1.70 1.40 -5.22
N PRO A 85 -2.59 2.39 -5.02
CA PRO A 85 -2.36 3.74 -5.52
C PRO A 85 -1.05 4.31 -4.99
N ILE A 86 -0.36 5.09 -5.81
CA ILE A 86 0.81 5.86 -5.38
C ILE A 86 0.33 7.24 -4.95
N GLN A 87 0.85 7.74 -3.82
CA GLN A 87 0.56 9.11 -3.40
C GLN A 87 1.05 10.07 -4.49
N LYS A 88 0.20 11.04 -4.85
CA LYS A 88 0.65 12.11 -5.72
C LYS A 88 1.76 12.87 -5.00
N ASP A 89 2.87 13.09 -5.69
CA ASP A 89 3.99 13.86 -5.17
C ASP A 89 3.49 15.28 -4.86
N PHE A 90 3.35 15.61 -3.57
CA PHE A 90 3.04 16.97 -3.16
C PHE A 90 4.34 17.78 -3.23
N ASN A 91 4.41 18.68 -4.20
CA ASN A 91 5.60 19.51 -4.43
C ASN A 91 5.33 20.97 -4.04
N PRO A 92 5.41 21.31 -2.74
CA PRO A 92 5.15 22.67 -2.27
C PRO A 92 6.21 23.66 -2.74
N THR A 93 7.38 23.17 -3.14
CA THR A 93 8.49 24.03 -3.58
C THR A 93 8.34 24.52 -5.02
N GLY A 94 7.52 23.83 -5.84
CA GLY A 94 7.40 24.08 -7.28
C GLY A 94 8.65 23.77 -8.11
N LEU A 95 9.75 23.33 -7.46
CA LEU A 95 11.00 22.99 -8.13
C LEU A 95 10.86 21.67 -8.89
N LEU A 96 11.76 21.39 -9.84
CA LEU A 96 11.78 20.13 -10.56
C LEU A 96 11.76 18.94 -9.58
N SER A 97 10.78 18.07 -9.73
CA SER A 97 10.61 16.85 -8.94
C SER A 97 11.51 15.72 -9.45
N GLN A 98 11.71 14.69 -8.62
CA GLN A 98 12.61 13.58 -8.93
C GLN A 98 12.21 12.79 -10.19
N ASP A 99 10.93 12.74 -10.53
CA ASP A 99 10.39 12.08 -11.73
C ASP A 99 10.94 12.67 -13.05
N LYS A 100 11.47 13.90 -13.02
CA LYS A 100 12.13 14.53 -14.17
C LYS A 100 13.57 14.05 -14.36
N PHE A 101 14.15 13.39 -13.36
CA PHE A 101 15.51 12.90 -13.41
C PHE A 101 15.52 11.44 -13.85
N VAL A 102 16.38 11.13 -14.81
CA VAL A 102 16.54 9.75 -15.31
C VAL A 102 17.57 9.06 -14.43
N VAL A 103 17.12 8.05 -13.70
CA VAL A 103 17.94 7.21 -12.82
C VAL A 103 18.31 5.95 -13.59
N ASP A 104 19.58 5.60 -13.58
CA ASP A 104 20.04 4.28 -14.03
C ASP A 104 20.89 3.60 -12.96
N LYS A 105 21.50 2.46 -13.32
CA LYS A 105 22.24 1.63 -12.37
C LYS A 105 23.48 2.30 -11.78
N THR A 106 24.05 3.31 -12.44
CA THR A 106 25.36 3.90 -12.04
C THR A 106 25.28 5.40 -11.79
N GLY A 107 24.18 6.06 -12.12
CA GLY A 107 24.08 7.50 -12.00
C GLY A 107 22.68 8.06 -12.25
N VAL A 108 22.62 9.38 -12.15
CA VAL A 108 21.41 10.17 -12.36
C VAL A 108 21.68 11.25 -13.39
N THR A 109 20.79 11.37 -14.36
CA THR A 109 20.82 12.40 -15.41
C THR A 109 19.70 13.40 -15.19
N CYS A 110 20.04 14.69 -15.17
CA CYS A 110 19.06 15.76 -14.98
C CYS A 110 18.38 16.16 -16.31
N PRO A 111 17.26 16.90 -16.24
CA PRO A 111 16.56 17.38 -17.44
C PRO A 111 17.38 18.25 -18.39
N ALA A 112 18.44 18.90 -17.89
CA ALA A 112 19.38 19.68 -18.70
C ALA A 112 20.47 18.82 -19.37
N GLY A 113 20.41 17.50 -19.24
CA GLY A 113 21.37 16.55 -19.85
C GLY A 113 22.64 16.29 -19.02
N ASN A 114 22.85 16.99 -17.90
CA ASN A 114 24.01 16.74 -17.05
C ASN A 114 23.84 15.45 -16.26
N ARG A 115 24.92 14.66 -16.16
CA ARG A 115 24.94 13.38 -15.45
C ARG A 115 25.86 13.43 -14.23
N THR A 116 25.45 12.80 -13.13
CA THR A 116 26.31 12.55 -11.97
C THR A 116 26.38 11.06 -11.62
N MET A 117 27.56 10.64 -11.17
CA MET A 117 27.81 9.34 -10.54
C MET A 117 28.32 9.53 -9.10
N ILE A 118 28.39 10.78 -8.63
CA ILE A 118 28.83 11.10 -7.26
C ILE A 118 27.67 10.79 -6.33
N SER A 119 27.82 9.74 -5.53
CA SER A 119 26.78 9.27 -4.63
C SER A 119 27.30 8.90 -3.26
N ASN A 120 26.43 9.00 -2.25
CA ASN A 120 26.65 8.44 -0.92
C ASN A 120 25.49 7.52 -0.55
N TYR A 121 25.80 6.34 -0.01
CA TYR A 121 24.78 5.39 0.45
C TYR A 121 24.54 5.55 1.95
N ASN A 122 23.29 5.80 2.33
CA ASN A 122 22.85 5.84 3.70
C ASN A 122 22.31 4.45 4.11
N GLU A 123 23.14 3.67 4.79
CA GLU A 123 22.77 2.33 5.27
C GLU A 123 21.55 2.33 6.20
N LYS A 124 21.38 3.38 7.03
CA LYS A 124 20.28 3.45 8.01
C LYS A 124 18.93 3.60 7.33
N GLU A 125 18.88 4.33 6.22
CA GLU A 125 17.64 4.62 5.50
C GLU A 125 17.47 3.74 4.25
N GLY A 126 18.51 3.03 3.82
CA GLY A 126 18.52 2.29 2.56
C GLY A 126 18.35 3.21 1.35
N THR A 127 18.96 4.40 1.39
CA THR A 127 18.83 5.41 0.35
C THR A 127 20.20 5.76 -0.23
N THR A 128 20.26 5.98 -1.55
CA THR A 128 21.44 6.50 -2.25
C THR A 128 21.19 7.95 -2.61
N ILE A 129 22.05 8.84 -2.12
CA ILE A 129 21.97 10.27 -2.37
C ILE A 129 22.98 10.62 -3.46
N PHE A 130 22.50 11.15 -4.59
CA PHE A 130 23.32 11.62 -5.71
C PHE A 130 23.50 13.14 -5.65
N TYR A 131 24.73 13.60 -5.88
CA TYR A 131 25.10 15.00 -5.81
C TYR A 131 25.52 15.53 -7.18
N PHE A 132 24.90 16.62 -7.62
CA PHE A 132 25.34 17.34 -8.81
C PHE A 132 26.39 18.39 -8.43
N LYS A 133 27.45 18.49 -9.23
CA LYS A 133 28.53 19.47 -9.03
C LYS A 133 27.97 20.90 -9.08
N LYS A 134 28.41 21.72 -8.12
CA LYS A 134 27.94 23.10 -7.94
C LYS A 134 28.25 23.95 -9.16
N GLU A 135 29.42 23.74 -9.76
CA GLU A 135 29.89 24.48 -10.93
C GLU A 135 28.96 24.25 -12.13
N ILE A 136 28.52 23.01 -12.34
CA ILE A 136 27.59 22.66 -13.42
C ILE A 136 26.20 23.25 -13.13
N CYS A 137 25.71 23.12 -11.89
CA CYS A 137 24.39 23.63 -11.53
C CYS A 137 24.31 25.16 -11.61
N ASN A 138 25.34 25.89 -11.20
CA ASN A 138 25.32 27.36 -11.17
C ASN A 138 25.33 27.98 -12.58
N HIS A 139 25.85 27.27 -13.59
CA HIS A 139 25.82 27.71 -15.00
C HIS A 139 24.66 27.06 -15.80
N CYS A 140 23.77 26.33 -15.14
CA CYS A 140 22.67 25.63 -15.79
C CYS A 140 21.48 26.57 -16.05
N SER A 141 20.93 26.55 -17.27
CA SER A 141 19.75 27.35 -17.64
C SER A 141 18.50 27.01 -16.82
N LEU A 142 18.42 25.80 -16.27
CA LEU A 142 17.29 25.35 -15.44
C LEU A 142 17.49 25.61 -13.94
N LYS A 143 18.56 26.31 -13.52
CA LYS A 143 18.93 26.47 -12.10
C LYS A 143 17.77 26.94 -11.23
N ASP A 144 17.12 28.04 -11.61
CA ASP A 144 16.04 28.67 -10.83
C ASP A 144 14.81 27.77 -10.67
N GLN A 145 14.54 26.91 -11.67
CA GLN A 145 13.46 25.93 -11.62
C GLN A 145 13.89 24.62 -10.92
N CYS A 146 15.18 24.34 -10.86
CA CYS A 146 15.73 23.06 -10.39
C CYS A 146 16.05 23.06 -8.90
N THR A 147 16.76 24.06 -8.39
CA THR A 147 17.20 24.07 -6.98
C THR A 147 17.55 25.48 -6.51
N LYS A 148 17.21 25.80 -5.26
CA LYS A 148 17.65 27.02 -4.58
C LYS A 148 19.05 26.90 -3.98
N GLN A 149 19.59 25.69 -3.91
CA GLN A 149 20.93 25.42 -3.37
C GLN A 149 22.00 25.52 -4.47
N GLU A 150 23.28 25.60 -4.08
CA GLU A 150 24.42 25.64 -5.01
C GLU A 150 24.49 24.41 -5.93
N GLY A 151 24.05 23.24 -5.46
CA GLY A 151 23.94 22.01 -6.24
C GLY A 151 22.57 21.36 -6.05
N ARG A 152 22.15 20.54 -7.01
CA ARG A 152 20.97 19.68 -6.86
C ARG A 152 21.40 18.36 -6.22
N THR A 153 20.56 17.85 -5.32
CA THR A 153 20.71 16.53 -4.72
C THR A 153 19.46 15.70 -5.05
N ILE A 154 19.65 14.41 -5.36
CA ILE A 154 18.56 13.47 -5.66
C ILE A 154 18.73 12.23 -4.78
N THR A 155 17.70 11.91 -3.99
CA THR A 155 17.69 10.74 -3.11
C THR A 155 16.89 9.61 -3.76
N ILE A 156 17.52 8.46 -3.95
CA ILE A 156 16.91 7.26 -4.53
C ILE A 156 16.80 6.19 -3.46
N GLY A 157 15.60 5.65 -3.23
CA GLY A 157 15.40 4.53 -2.31
C GLY A 157 15.81 3.18 -2.91
N LYS A 158 16.12 2.20 -2.04
CA LYS A 158 16.56 0.84 -2.40
C LYS A 158 15.69 0.11 -3.44
N HIS A 159 14.38 0.37 -3.47
CA HIS A 159 13.39 -0.28 -4.35
C HIS A 159 12.65 0.73 -5.25
N HIS A 160 13.38 1.73 -5.74
CA HIS A 160 12.84 2.82 -6.55
C HIS A 160 12.24 2.33 -7.88
N ASP A 161 12.88 1.36 -8.52
CA ASP A 161 12.39 0.68 -9.73
C ASP A 161 10.96 0.16 -9.57
N LEU A 162 10.67 -0.56 -8.48
CA LEU A 162 9.33 -1.07 -8.19
C LEU A 162 8.29 0.04 -8.01
N VAL A 163 8.71 1.20 -7.49
CA VAL A 163 7.83 2.38 -7.36
C VAL A 163 7.55 2.97 -8.74
N MET A 164 8.55 3.06 -9.62
CA MET A 164 8.39 3.59 -10.97
C MET A 164 7.51 2.68 -11.84
N GLU A 165 7.73 1.37 -11.78
CA GLU A 165 6.87 0.38 -12.45
C GLU A 165 5.40 0.54 -12.00
N ALA A 166 5.19 0.67 -10.69
CA ALA A 166 3.86 0.93 -10.15
C ALA A 166 3.29 2.30 -10.56
N LYS A 167 4.13 3.34 -10.74
CA LYS A 167 3.69 4.65 -11.27
C LYS A 167 3.19 4.52 -12.72
N GLU A 168 3.87 3.73 -13.54
CA GLU A 168 3.42 3.47 -14.91
C GLU A 168 2.15 2.60 -14.94
N TYR A 169 2.11 1.54 -14.12
CA TYR A 169 0.91 0.70 -14.02
C TYR A 169 -0.33 1.50 -13.58
N ASN A 170 -0.18 2.44 -12.66
CA ASN A 170 -1.29 3.30 -12.21
C ASN A 170 -1.96 4.12 -13.32
N LYS A 171 -1.31 4.33 -14.47
CA LYS A 171 -1.86 5.07 -15.62
C LYS A 171 -2.72 4.18 -16.52
N THR A 172 -2.64 2.87 -16.36
CA THR A 172 -3.29 1.88 -17.25
C THR A 172 -4.78 1.72 -16.94
N GLN A 173 -5.51 1.12 -17.88
CA GLN A 173 -6.91 0.74 -17.68
C GLN A 173 -7.03 -0.43 -16.68
N ASP A 174 -6.10 -1.39 -16.74
CA ASP A 174 -6.04 -2.54 -15.83
C ASP A 174 -5.98 -2.11 -14.36
N PHE A 175 -5.20 -1.08 -14.05
CA PHE A 175 -5.15 -0.52 -12.70
C PHE A 175 -6.52 0.01 -12.25
N LYS A 176 -7.25 0.69 -13.13
CA LYS A 176 -8.59 1.20 -12.80
C LYS A 176 -9.55 0.06 -12.50
N ASP A 177 -9.46 -1.03 -13.27
CA ASP A 177 -10.30 -2.21 -13.06
C ASP A 177 -9.93 -2.93 -11.76
N ASP A 178 -8.64 -3.05 -11.44
CA ASP A 178 -8.21 -3.53 -10.12
C ASP A 178 -8.70 -2.64 -8.98
N MET A 179 -8.74 -1.32 -9.15
CA MET A 179 -9.28 -0.42 -8.12
C MET A 179 -10.79 -0.50 -7.97
N LYS A 180 -11.54 -0.84 -9.03
CA LYS A 180 -12.97 -1.17 -8.93
C LYS A 180 -13.17 -2.43 -8.09
N GLU A 181 -12.40 -3.48 -8.37
CA GLU A 181 -12.46 -4.72 -7.58
C GLU A 181 -12.12 -4.50 -6.10
N ARG A 182 -11.10 -3.69 -5.82
CA ARG A 182 -10.73 -3.30 -4.45
C ARG A 182 -11.90 -2.63 -3.72
N ALA A 183 -12.70 -1.81 -4.39
CA ALA A 183 -13.80 -1.06 -3.76
C ALA A 183 -14.84 -1.98 -3.09
N HIS A 184 -14.97 -3.23 -3.52
CA HIS A 184 -15.87 -4.21 -2.90
C HIS A 184 -15.46 -4.64 -1.47
N ILE A 185 -14.27 -4.27 -0.98
CA ILE A 185 -13.90 -4.50 0.41
C ILE A 185 -14.69 -3.61 1.39
N GLU A 186 -15.08 -2.40 0.97
CA GLU A 186 -15.78 -1.46 1.86
C GLU A 186 -17.20 -1.90 2.22
N PRO A 187 -18.03 -2.37 1.27
CA PRO A 187 -19.30 -3.00 1.60
C PRO A 187 -19.14 -4.18 2.58
N LYS A 188 -18.09 -5.00 2.40
CA LYS A 188 -17.81 -6.13 3.30
C LYS A 188 -17.44 -5.65 4.71
N ASN A 189 -16.58 -4.64 4.82
CA ASN A 189 -16.25 -3.99 6.08
C ASN A 189 -17.48 -3.38 6.77
N ALA A 190 -18.36 -2.75 5.99
CA ALA A 190 -19.60 -2.17 6.49
C ALA A 190 -20.57 -3.24 6.99
N GLU A 191 -20.71 -4.37 6.28
CA GLU A 191 -21.52 -5.52 6.69
C GLU A 191 -21.07 -6.04 8.05
N MET A 192 -19.77 -6.34 8.21
CA MET A 192 -19.21 -6.83 9.48
C MET A 192 -19.43 -5.84 10.64
N LYS A 193 -19.28 -4.54 10.38
CA LYS A 193 -19.46 -3.50 11.41
C LYS A 193 -20.91 -3.29 11.80
N ARG A 194 -21.82 -3.14 10.83
CA ARG A 194 -23.21 -2.74 11.06
C ARG A 194 -24.08 -3.91 11.52
N PHE A 195 -23.90 -5.08 10.92
CA PHE A 195 -24.80 -6.22 11.14
C PHE A 195 -24.22 -7.33 12.01
N HIS A 196 -22.90 -7.37 12.19
CA HIS A 196 -22.22 -8.44 12.93
C HIS A 196 -21.38 -7.93 14.12
N GLY A 197 -21.66 -6.73 14.61
CA GLY A 197 -21.13 -6.25 15.90
C GLY A 197 -19.65 -5.89 15.92
N MET A 198 -18.96 -5.86 14.77
CA MET A 198 -17.53 -5.55 14.70
C MET A 198 -17.21 -4.09 15.03
N ALA A 199 -18.21 -3.19 15.05
CA ALA A 199 -18.04 -1.79 15.43
C ALA A 199 -17.67 -1.60 16.91
N ARG A 200 -17.97 -2.57 17.79
CA ARG A 200 -17.68 -2.49 19.23
C ARG A 200 -16.83 -3.68 19.66
N ALA A 201 -15.69 -3.41 20.29
CA ALA A 201 -14.91 -4.45 20.94
C ALA A 201 -15.66 -4.97 22.17
N ARG A 202 -16.01 -6.26 22.18
CA ARG A 202 -16.66 -6.93 23.32
C ARG A 202 -15.65 -7.25 24.43
N TYR A 203 -14.40 -7.43 24.06
CA TYR A 203 -13.33 -7.86 24.96
C TYR A 203 -12.18 -6.85 25.03
N TRP A 204 -11.42 -6.94 26.10
CA TRP A 204 -10.17 -6.19 26.28
C TRP A 204 -8.97 -7.03 25.88
N GLY A 205 -8.07 -6.44 25.10
CA GLY A 205 -6.83 -7.07 24.62
C GLY A 205 -6.92 -7.49 23.15
N VAL A 206 -5.81 -7.34 22.41
CA VAL A 206 -5.75 -7.61 20.97
C VAL A 206 -6.15 -9.05 20.66
N THR A 207 -5.64 -10.03 21.42
CA THR A 207 -5.93 -11.45 21.22
C THR A 207 -7.42 -11.76 21.29
N LYS A 208 -8.11 -11.29 22.33
CA LYS A 208 -9.56 -11.54 22.49
C LYS A 208 -10.39 -10.82 21.44
N VAL A 209 -9.97 -9.62 21.03
CA VAL A 209 -10.62 -8.88 19.93
C VAL A 209 -10.36 -9.56 18.58
N ASN A 210 -9.19 -10.16 18.38
CA ASN A 210 -8.88 -10.91 17.17
C ASN A 210 -9.81 -12.13 17.04
N VAL A 211 -10.07 -12.84 18.14
CA VAL A 211 -11.06 -13.93 18.15
C VAL A 211 -12.46 -13.42 17.75
N GLN A 212 -12.89 -12.26 18.27
CA GLN A 212 -14.15 -11.64 17.84
C GLN A 212 -14.16 -11.35 16.33
N PHE A 213 -13.07 -10.83 15.78
CA PHE A 213 -12.94 -10.54 14.35
C PHE A 213 -13.00 -11.82 13.49
N ILE A 214 -12.30 -12.88 13.90
CA ILE A 214 -12.32 -14.18 13.21
C ILE A 214 -13.74 -14.77 13.21
N ILE A 215 -14.42 -14.81 14.37
CA ILE A 215 -15.80 -15.32 14.46
C ILE A 215 -16.74 -14.51 13.56
N THR A 216 -16.57 -13.18 13.52
CA THR A 216 -17.36 -12.31 12.65
C THR A 216 -17.13 -12.62 11.16
N ALA A 217 -15.87 -12.83 10.76
CA ALA A 217 -15.53 -13.19 9.39
C ALA A 217 -16.12 -14.55 9.00
N ILE A 218 -16.08 -15.54 9.89
CA ILE A 218 -16.71 -16.86 9.69
C ILE A 218 -18.21 -16.70 9.47
N ALA A 219 -18.91 -15.94 10.32
CA ALA A 219 -20.36 -15.74 10.20
C ALA A 219 -20.74 -15.09 8.85
N VAL A 220 -19.99 -14.08 8.40
CA VAL A 220 -20.22 -13.41 7.12
C VAL A 220 -19.89 -14.32 5.92
N ASN A 221 -18.87 -15.16 6.03
CA ASN A 221 -18.55 -16.16 5.01
C ASN A 221 -19.66 -17.22 4.89
N VAL A 222 -20.20 -17.73 6.01
CA VAL A 222 -21.33 -18.67 6.01
C VAL A 222 -22.56 -18.04 5.36
N LYS A 223 -22.89 -16.79 5.69
CA LYS A 223 -23.97 -16.04 5.04
C LYS A 223 -23.75 -15.88 3.53
N ARG A 224 -22.51 -15.59 3.10
CA ARG A 224 -22.17 -15.50 1.67
C ARG A 224 -22.32 -16.85 0.98
N LEU A 225 -21.86 -17.93 1.60
CA LEU A 225 -21.99 -19.29 1.08
C LEU A 225 -23.46 -19.65 0.87
N ALA A 226 -24.31 -19.39 1.86
CA ALA A 226 -25.75 -19.63 1.75
C ALA A 226 -26.37 -18.88 0.57
N ASN A 227 -26.04 -17.59 0.37
CA ASN A 227 -26.55 -16.81 -0.75
C ASN A 227 -26.07 -17.31 -2.11
N VAL A 228 -24.81 -17.77 -2.20
CA VAL A 228 -24.27 -18.34 -3.44
C VAL A 228 -24.98 -19.65 -3.76
N ILE A 229 -25.14 -20.55 -2.79
CA ILE A 229 -25.85 -21.82 -2.97
C ILE A 229 -27.31 -21.58 -3.36
N ASP A 230 -28.02 -20.67 -2.68
CA ASP A 230 -29.42 -20.35 -2.98
C ASP A 230 -29.59 -19.80 -4.40
N SER A 231 -28.69 -18.91 -4.84
CA SER A 231 -28.70 -18.39 -6.20
C SER A 231 -28.42 -19.46 -7.28
N VAL A 232 -27.67 -20.51 -6.93
CA VAL A 232 -27.42 -21.65 -7.83
C VAL A 232 -28.63 -22.59 -7.87
N CYS A 233 -29.33 -22.77 -6.74
CA CYS A 233 -30.56 -23.55 -6.68
C CYS A 233 -31.71 -22.92 -7.48
N TYR A 234 -31.80 -21.59 -7.59
CA TYR A 234 -32.80 -20.95 -8.46
C TYR A 234 -32.59 -21.21 -9.97
N LEU A 235 -31.37 -21.55 -10.40
CA LEU A 235 -31.04 -21.84 -11.80
C LEU A 235 -31.19 -23.32 -12.18
N LYS A 236 -31.41 -24.20 -11.21
CA LYS A 236 -31.87 -25.57 -11.45
C LYS A 236 -33.26 -25.70 -10.85
N LYS A 237 -34.30 -25.67 -11.69
CA LYS A 237 -35.59 -26.26 -11.30
C LYS A 237 -35.30 -27.69 -10.81
N CYS A 238 -35.48 -27.92 -9.52
CA CYS A 238 -35.74 -29.27 -9.02
C CYS A 238 -37.04 -29.79 -9.63
#